data_AF-A0A7S1S9D4-F1
#
_entry.id   AF-A0A7S1S9D4-F1
#
_cell.length_a   1.000
_cell.length_b   1.000
_cell.length_c   1.000
_cell.angle_alpha   90.00
_cell.angle_beta   90.00
_cell.angle_gamma   90.00
#
_symmetry.space_group_name_H-M   'P 1'
#
loop_
_entity.id
_entity.type
_entity.pdbx_description
1 polymer ?
#
loop_
_entity_poly.entity_id
_entity_poly.type
_entity_poly.pdbx_seq_one_letter_code
_entity_poly.pdbx_strand_id
1 'polypeptide(L)'
;MKVKTFKKYIVTKQGRKTAIIRPFTDAESHAARRKPEKPPPGGWPTPPAHWPKGVRVHVGRPVYWLPKGWGQGVKTTCVARLAAFVSPEGKMYYHRHTVEFIIGRKLGPDDSLEGATGWAREQIETGRNWRGQPPKFASDSKMFTSLNQREKQHLVSTEVFHFAIVSARRAEDLQGIRNIVNVQAQLVASGAKPVWYVDAPSLKAYKALGLEAVVGGKLVPARNKALNKAKSLGQVCVQLSDDITHWDFLKGKEDGHYGLWDGNLAAKNAKRYHVSPVAAARFLLAKMRGVPEGMPRPMLGGVFPLGNTGMAFAREAVSMDLFILGDFFVHDVGSPCRFDPRMTLKEDYDFTCSHLARHGAVLRHNRMVLSVIHETNAGGACSERDAKGEKERENIRILSEKWPGVFRINKNRGDDGTQVVMSWRRRHKH
;
A
#
# COMPACT_ATOMS: atom_id res chain seq x y z
N MET A 1 25.90 17.38 -37.29
CA MET A 1 25.11 16.15 -37.55
C MET A 1 23.70 16.54 -38.02
N LYS A 2 23.36 16.27 -39.28
CA LYS A 2 22.03 16.56 -39.85
C LYS A 2 21.03 15.50 -39.37
N VAL A 3 20.01 15.92 -38.62
CA VAL A 3 18.90 15.05 -38.20
C VAL A 3 18.12 14.61 -39.44
N LYS A 4 18.22 13.33 -39.80
CA LYS A 4 17.37 12.73 -40.85
C LYS A 4 15.94 12.66 -40.33
N THR A 5 15.08 13.58 -40.78
CA THR A 5 13.63 13.45 -40.67
C THR A 5 13.16 12.26 -41.50
N PHE A 6 12.84 11.14 -40.84
CA PHE A 6 12.18 10.00 -41.48
C PHE A 6 10.74 10.37 -41.84
N LYS A 7 10.50 10.84 -43.07
CA LYS A 7 9.15 10.84 -43.63
C LYS A 7 8.85 9.43 -44.17
N LYS A 8 7.98 8.68 -43.48
CA LYS A 8 7.53 7.34 -43.88
C LYS A 8 6.58 7.43 -45.08
N TYR A 9 7.12 7.32 -46.29
CA TYR A 9 6.37 7.06 -47.51
C TYR A 9 6.66 5.63 -47.99
N ILE A 10 5.71 4.97 -48.67
CA ILE A 10 6.03 3.80 -49.50
C ILE A 10 6.35 4.34 -50.90
N VAL A 11 7.52 3.99 -51.41
CA VAL A 11 7.86 4.23 -52.81
C VAL A 11 7.22 3.11 -53.62
N THR A 12 6.27 3.45 -54.48
CA THR A 12 5.67 2.46 -55.41
C THR A 12 6.63 2.19 -56.58
N LYS A 13 6.45 1.09 -57.31
CA LYS A 13 7.31 0.64 -58.43
C LYS A 13 7.55 1.69 -59.54
N GLN A 14 6.78 2.78 -59.57
CA GLN A 14 6.89 3.89 -60.53
C GLN A 14 7.50 5.17 -59.94
N GLY A 15 8.14 5.12 -58.76
CA GLY A 15 8.80 6.28 -58.17
C GLY A 15 7.87 7.35 -57.57
N ARG A 16 6.54 7.18 -57.69
CA ARG A 16 5.56 8.04 -57.03
C ARG A 16 5.49 7.73 -55.52
N LYS A 17 5.69 8.78 -54.70
CA LYS A 17 5.50 8.75 -53.25
C LYS A 17 4.02 8.86 -52.94
N THR A 18 3.37 7.75 -52.62
CA THR A 18 1.98 7.77 -52.14
C THR A 18 1.99 7.97 -50.63
N ALA A 19 1.14 8.89 -50.14
CA ALA A 19 0.92 9.04 -48.71
C ALA A 19 0.39 7.71 -48.16
N ILE A 20 1.01 7.21 -47.08
CA ILE A 20 0.45 6.06 -46.37
C ILE A 20 -0.83 6.55 -45.71
N ILE A 21 -1.97 6.33 -46.35
CA ILE A 21 -3.25 6.30 -45.66
C ILE A 21 -3.15 5.07 -44.76
N ARG A 22 -2.73 5.26 -43.51
CA ARG A 22 -2.98 4.23 -42.51
C ARG A 22 -4.50 4.26 -42.35
N PRO A 23 -5.27 3.23 -42.79
CA PRO A 23 -6.60 3.08 -42.25
C PRO A 23 -6.43 3.17 -40.73
N PHE A 24 -7.23 4.00 -40.07
CA PHE A 24 -7.32 3.89 -38.61
C PHE A 24 -7.68 2.42 -38.39
N THR A 25 -6.74 1.63 -37.88
CA THR A 25 -6.89 0.17 -37.75
C THR A 25 -8.00 -0.20 -36.78
N ASP A 26 -8.69 0.80 -36.23
CA ASP A 26 -9.77 0.72 -35.28
C ASP A 26 -10.67 1.96 -35.45
N ALA A 27 -11.73 1.82 -36.27
CA ALA A 27 -12.74 2.85 -36.49
C ALA A 27 -13.47 3.21 -35.18
N GLU A 28 -13.62 2.25 -34.26
CA GLU A 28 -14.24 2.48 -32.95
C GLU A 28 -13.37 3.40 -32.09
N SER A 29 -12.05 3.17 -32.03
CA SER A 29 -11.12 4.06 -31.32
C SER A 29 -11.12 5.47 -31.91
N HIS A 30 -11.22 5.59 -33.25
CA HIS A 30 -11.34 6.90 -33.89
C HIS A 30 -12.66 7.61 -33.54
N ALA A 31 -13.79 6.89 -33.58
CA ALA A 31 -15.09 7.43 -33.16
C ALA A 31 -15.11 7.81 -31.67
N ALA A 32 -14.53 6.96 -30.81
CA ALA A 32 -14.43 7.20 -29.37
C ALA A 32 -13.59 8.45 -29.05
N ARG A 33 -12.53 8.73 -29.81
CA ARG A 33 -11.71 9.95 -29.64
C ARG A 33 -12.45 11.23 -29.97
N ARG A 34 -13.48 11.16 -30.82
CA ARG A 34 -14.30 12.30 -31.28
C ARG A 34 -15.59 12.50 -30.48
N LYS A 35 -15.92 11.58 -29.57
CA LYS A 35 -17.11 11.71 -28.74
C LYS A 35 -17.03 13.02 -27.94
N PRO A 36 -18.05 13.90 -28.00
CA PRO A 36 -18.07 15.12 -27.21
C PRO A 36 -17.89 14.79 -25.73
N GLU A 37 -16.96 15.46 -25.04
CA GLU A 37 -16.83 15.27 -23.60
C GLU A 37 -18.00 15.94 -22.89
N LYS A 38 -18.65 15.18 -22.02
CA LYS A 38 -19.55 15.76 -21.05
C LYS A 38 -18.71 16.51 -20.02
N PRO A 39 -19.05 17.77 -19.69
CA PRO A 39 -18.39 18.46 -18.60
C PRO A 39 -18.57 17.66 -17.30
N PRO A 40 -17.60 17.75 -16.36
CA PRO A 40 -17.82 17.23 -15.02
C PRO A 40 -18.99 17.96 -14.35
N PRO A 41 -19.59 17.39 -13.29
CA PRO A 41 -20.55 18.12 -12.46
C PRO A 41 -19.97 19.49 -12.06
N GLY A 42 -20.70 20.57 -12.33
CA GLY A 42 -20.22 21.94 -12.11
C GLY A 42 -19.56 22.64 -13.31
N GLY A 43 -19.40 21.96 -14.45
CA GLY A 43 -18.82 22.57 -15.66
C GLY A 43 -17.29 22.46 -15.73
N TRP A 44 -16.71 22.89 -16.85
CA TRP A 44 -15.26 22.97 -16.97
C TRP A 44 -14.72 24.13 -16.12
N PRO A 45 -13.61 23.96 -15.39
CA PRO A 45 -12.97 25.07 -14.71
C PRO A 45 -12.58 26.16 -15.72
N THR A 46 -12.84 27.43 -15.37
CA THR A 46 -12.45 28.57 -16.20
C THR A 46 -10.92 28.63 -16.29
N PRO A 47 -10.32 28.56 -17.48
CA PRO A 47 -8.88 28.67 -17.62
C PRO A 47 -8.41 30.09 -17.22
N PRO A 48 -7.22 30.24 -16.61
CA PRO A 48 -6.64 31.55 -16.35
C PRO A 48 -6.60 32.44 -17.59
N ALA A 49 -6.77 33.75 -17.41
CA ALA A 49 -6.90 34.71 -18.52
C ALA A 49 -5.70 34.71 -19.49
N HIS A 50 -4.51 34.35 -19.02
CA HIS A 50 -3.30 34.26 -19.86
C HIS A 50 -3.26 33.00 -20.75
N TRP A 51 -4.19 32.05 -20.59
CA TRP A 51 -4.17 30.82 -21.38
C TRP A 51 -4.58 31.08 -22.83
N PRO A 52 -3.95 30.39 -23.81
CA PRO A 52 -4.34 30.52 -25.20
C PRO A 52 -5.78 30.10 -25.44
N LYS A 53 -6.46 30.81 -26.35
CA LYS A 53 -7.83 30.50 -26.77
C LYS A 53 -7.95 29.02 -27.21
N GLY A 54 -9.01 28.35 -26.74
CA GLY A 54 -9.31 26.96 -27.06
C GLY A 54 -8.55 25.92 -26.21
N VAL A 55 -7.73 26.35 -25.25
CA VAL A 55 -7.18 25.47 -24.21
C VAL A 55 -8.08 25.52 -22.99
N ARG A 56 -8.51 24.35 -22.50
CA ARG A 56 -9.28 24.22 -21.26
C ARG A 56 -8.45 23.55 -20.17
N VAL A 57 -8.78 23.80 -18.90
CA VAL A 57 -8.12 23.15 -17.76
C VAL A 57 -8.35 21.64 -17.79
N HIS A 58 -7.29 20.86 -17.56
CA HIS A 58 -7.40 19.40 -17.42
C HIS A 58 -7.88 19.05 -16.01
N VAL A 59 -9.04 18.39 -15.90
CA VAL A 59 -9.68 18.03 -14.61
C VAL A 59 -9.23 16.66 -14.09
N GLY A 60 -8.37 15.95 -14.83
CA GLY A 60 -7.84 14.67 -14.39
C GLY A 60 -6.54 14.78 -13.59
N ARG A 61 -5.91 13.63 -13.40
CA ARG A 61 -4.62 13.47 -12.71
C ARG A 61 -3.60 14.54 -13.14
N PRO A 62 -3.01 15.30 -12.19
CA PRO A 62 -2.02 16.29 -12.51
C PRO A 62 -0.72 15.64 -13.00
N VAL A 63 0.03 16.38 -13.79
CA VAL A 63 1.35 15.98 -14.27
C VAL A 63 2.39 16.42 -13.24
N TYR A 64 2.96 15.46 -12.52
CA TYR A 64 3.83 15.73 -11.36
C TYR A 64 5.20 16.33 -11.68
N TRP A 65 5.63 16.24 -12.94
CA TRP A 65 6.86 16.92 -13.37
C TRP A 65 6.62 18.38 -13.75
N LEU A 66 5.37 18.84 -13.77
CA LEU A 66 5.04 20.18 -14.22
C LEU A 66 5.39 21.21 -13.12
N PRO A 67 6.30 22.17 -13.38
CA PRO A 67 6.78 23.07 -12.35
C PRO A 67 5.67 23.97 -11.78
N LYS A 68 5.91 24.51 -10.59
CA LYS A 68 5.02 25.49 -9.99
C LYS A 68 4.73 26.67 -10.94
N GLY A 69 3.47 27.07 -11.00
CA GLY A 69 2.98 28.16 -11.86
C GLY A 69 2.62 27.76 -13.29
N TRP A 70 3.00 26.56 -13.73
CA TRP A 70 2.58 26.04 -15.03
C TRP A 70 1.18 25.42 -14.96
N GLY A 71 0.42 25.59 -16.04
CA GLY A 71 -0.92 25.05 -16.21
C GLY A 71 -0.94 23.73 -16.98
N GLN A 72 -1.79 22.78 -16.57
CA GLN A 72 -2.10 21.58 -17.35
C GLN A 72 -3.47 21.73 -18.00
N GLY A 73 -3.47 21.74 -19.33
CA GLY A 73 -4.67 21.88 -20.14
C GLY A 73 -4.89 20.74 -21.12
N VAL A 74 -6.03 20.80 -21.80
CA VAL A 74 -6.34 20.01 -22.98
C VAL A 74 -6.68 20.95 -24.11
N LYS A 75 -6.04 20.76 -25.26
CA LYS A 75 -6.44 21.41 -26.51
C LYS A 75 -7.15 20.39 -27.38
N THR A 76 -8.39 20.69 -27.75
CA THR A 76 -9.15 19.88 -28.70
C THR A 76 -8.80 20.33 -30.11
N THR A 77 -8.28 19.42 -30.92
CA THR A 77 -8.07 19.63 -32.36
C THR A 77 -9.18 18.93 -33.14
N CYS A 78 -9.23 19.12 -34.46
CA CYS A 78 -10.20 18.43 -35.32
C CYS A 78 -10.08 16.89 -35.30
N VAL A 79 -8.95 16.35 -34.82
CA VAL A 79 -8.66 14.90 -34.86
C VAL A 79 -8.46 14.30 -33.46
N ALA A 80 -7.95 15.08 -32.51
CA ALA A 80 -7.52 14.53 -31.22
C ALA A 80 -7.52 15.55 -30.08
N ARG A 81 -7.58 15.01 -28.88
CA ARG A 81 -7.32 15.72 -27.62
C ARG A 81 -5.82 15.66 -27.35
N LEU A 82 -5.20 16.82 -27.21
CA LEU A 82 -3.77 16.93 -26.89
C LEU A 82 -3.62 17.48 -25.49
N ALA A 83 -2.83 16.81 -24.65
CA ALA A 83 -2.37 17.38 -23.39
C ALA A 83 -1.52 18.61 -23.71
N ALA A 84 -1.83 19.72 -23.05
CA ALA A 84 -1.17 21.00 -23.23
C ALA A 84 -0.59 21.46 -21.88
N PHE A 85 0.57 22.08 -21.91
CA PHE A 85 1.27 22.64 -20.76
C PHE A 85 1.46 24.12 -21.02
N VAL A 86 0.91 24.97 -20.17
CA VAL A 86 0.87 26.42 -20.35
C VAL A 86 1.84 27.07 -19.36
N SER A 87 2.81 27.84 -19.85
CA SER A 87 3.74 28.58 -18.98
C SER A 87 3.04 29.76 -18.29
N PRO A 88 3.64 30.34 -17.24
CA PRO A 88 3.10 31.54 -16.58
C PRO A 88 2.83 32.71 -17.55
N GLU A 89 3.59 32.81 -18.64
CA GLU A 89 3.44 33.85 -19.67
C GLU A 89 2.37 33.50 -20.73
N GLY A 90 1.65 32.38 -20.57
CA GLY A 90 0.61 31.96 -21.50
C GLY A 90 1.10 31.18 -22.72
N LYS A 91 2.38 30.79 -22.77
CA LYS A 91 2.91 30.00 -23.89
C LYS A 91 2.54 28.53 -23.73
N MET A 92 2.07 27.90 -24.81
CA MET A 92 1.61 26.50 -24.78
C MET A 92 2.61 25.54 -25.40
N TYR A 93 2.80 24.41 -24.72
CA TYR A 93 3.70 23.33 -25.08
C TYR A 93 2.97 21.98 -24.99
N TYR A 94 3.46 20.94 -25.66
CA TYR A 94 2.81 19.62 -25.68
C TYR A 94 3.69 18.49 -25.12
N HIS A 95 4.97 18.78 -24.87
CA HIS A 95 5.94 17.76 -24.50
C HIS A 95 6.83 18.23 -23.36
N ARG A 96 7.11 17.30 -22.43
CA ARG A 96 8.00 17.51 -21.28
C ARG A 96 9.36 18.04 -21.69
N HIS A 97 10.01 17.44 -22.69
CA HIS A 97 11.35 17.86 -23.10
C HIS A 97 11.39 19.30 -23.61
N THR A 98 10.29 19.81 -24.16
CA THR A 98 10.19 21.22 -24.55
C THR A 98 10.06 22.12 -23.33
N VAL A 99 9.26 21.71 -22.33
CA VAL A 99 9.16 22.43 -21.05
C VAL A 99 10.53 22.45 -20.35
N GLU A 100 11.23 21.31 -20.30
CA GLU A 100 12.60 21.19 -19.76
C GLU A 100 13.59 22.12 -20.49
N PHE A 101 13.52 22.18 -21.82
CA PHE A 101 14.36 23.07 -22.62
C PHE A 101 14.12 24.54 -22.30
N ILE A 102 12.85 24.96 -22.18
CA ILE A 102 12.49 26.34 -21.88
C ILE A 102 12.92 26.76 -20.48
N ILE A 103 12.82 25.85 -19.50
CA ILE A 103 13.21 26.13 -18.12
C ILE A 103 14.73 26.04 -17.93
N GLY A 104 15.43 25.36 -18.84
CA GLY A 104 16.88 25.18 -18.77
C GLY A 104 17.33 24.12 -17.76
N ARG A 105 16.44 23.19 -17.37
CA ARG A 105 16.80 22.05 -16.50
C ARG A 105 15.93 20.83 -16.75
N LYS A 106 16.40 19.67 -16.30
CA LYS A 106 15.59 18.45 -16.23
C LYS A 106 14.54 18.59 -15.13
N LEU A 107 13.32 18.17 -15.45
CA LEU A 107 12.24 18.10 -14.47
C LEU A 107 12.28 16.72 -13.81
N GLY A 108 11.97 16.64 -12.53
CA GLY A 108 11.84 15.43 -11.73
C GLY A 108 10.38 15.12 -11.40
N PRO A 109 10.10 13.96 -10.80
CA PRO A 109 8.77 13.60 -10.33
C PRO A 109 8.24 14.52 -9.21
N ASP A 110 9.12 15.23 -8.51
CA ASP A 110 8.78 16.05 -7.33
C ASP A 110 8.68 17.55 -7.62
N ASP A 111 8.84 17.97 -8.89
CA ASP A 111 8.72 19.38 -9.29
C ASP A 111 7.30 19.95 -9.12
N SER A 112 6.30 19.09 -8.89
CA SER A 112 4.91 19.45 -8.61
C SER A 112 4.33 18.71 -7.41
N LEU A 113 5.08 18.63 -6.31
CA LEU A 113 4.55 18.01 -5.08
C LEU A 113 3.28 18.70 -4.58
N GLU A 114 3.13 20.01 -4.83
CA GLU A 114 1.91 20.76 -4.53
C GLU A 114 0.70 20.23 -5.32
N GLY A 115 0.84 19.99 -6.62
CA GLY A 115 -0.19 19.38 -7.45
C GLY A 115 -0.50 17.94 -7.03
N ALA A 116 0.53 17.17 -6.65
CA ALA A 116 0.38 15.83 -6.10
C ALA A 116 -0.45 15.84 -4.80
N THR A 117 -0.16 16.78 -3.91
CA THR A 117 -0.84 16.97 -2.62
C THR A 117 -2.30 17.39 -2.82
N GLY A 118 -2.58 18.32 -3.74
CA GLY A 118 -3.95 18.73 -4.07
C GLY A 118 -4.78 17.56 -4.62
N TRP A 119 -4.22 16.81 -5.58
CA TRP A 119 -4.87 15.61 -6.12
C TRP A 119 -5.08 14.54 -5.04
N ALA A 120 -4.07 14.29 -4.20
CA ALA A 120 -4.18 13.35 -3.09
C ALA A 120 -5.34 13.70 -2.17
N ARG A 121 -5.46 14.98 -1.78
CA ARG A 121 -6.53 15.46 -0.90
C ARG A 121 -7.91 15.19 -1.49
N GLU A 122 -8.12 15.52 -2.76
CA GLU A 122 -9.38 15.25 -3.46
C GLU A 122 -9.70 13.74 -3.50
N GLN A 123 -8.70 12.90 -3.78
CA GLN A 123 -8.91 11.46 -3.83
C GLN A 123 -9.21 10.88 -2.44
N ILE A 124 -8.55 11.38 -1.40
CA ILE A 124 -8.80 10.97 -0.01
C ILE A 124 -10.22 11.35 0.42
N GLU A 125 -10.64 12.58 0.14
CA GLU A 125 -11.99 13.09 0.47
C GLU A 125 -13.09 12.29 -0.23
N THR A 126 -12.84 11.86 -1.47
CA THR A 126 -13.80 11.08 -2.26
C THR A 126 -13.66 9.56 -2.10
N GLY A 127 -12.76 9.08 -1.24
CA GLY A 127 -12.52 7.65 -1.02
C GLY A 127 -11.98 6.91 -2.25
N ARG A 128 -11.28 7.61 -3.14
CA ARG A 128 -10.73 7.07 -4.39
C ARG A 128 -9.23 6.81 -4.27
N ASN A 129 -8.75 5.82 -5.02
CA ASN A 129 -7.32 5.55 -5.08
C ASN A 129 -6.57 6.63 -5.87
N TRP A 130 -5.24 6.52 -5.94
CA TRP A 130 -4.39 7.48 -6.64
C TRP A 130 -4.73 7.69 -8.13
N ARG A 131 -5.39 6.71 -8.77
CA ARG A 131 -5.83 6.78 -10.17
C ARG A 131 -7.22 7.42 -10.32
N GLY A 132 -7.82 7.89 -9.23
CA GLY A 132 -9.17 8.42 -9.20
C GLY A 132 -10.26 7.36 -9.40
N GLN A 133 -9.97 6.12 -9.02
CA GLN A 133 -10.90 5.00 -9.14
C GLN A 133 -11.33 4.54 -7.74
N PRO A 134 -12.60 4.15 -7.54
CA PRO A 134 -13.01 3.51 -6.30
C PRO A 134 -12.25 2.19 -6.14
N PRO A 135 -11.72 1.87 -4.93
CA PRO A 135 -11.23 0.54 -4.62
C PRO A 135 -12.32 -0.51 -4.91
N LYS A 136 -11.92 -1.66 -5.43
CA LYS A 136 -12.85 -2.74 -5.78
C LYS A 136 -12.48 -3.98 -4.98
N PHE A 137 -13.40 -4.45 -4.15
CA PHE A 137 -13.20 -5.65 -3.35
C PHE A 137 -14.16 -6.76 -3.79
N ALA A 138 -13.77 -7.99 -3.57
CA ALA A 138 -14.71 -9.10 -3.50
C ALA A 138 -15.66 -8.88 -2.32
N SER A 139 -16.89 -9.42 -2.40
CA SER A 139 -17.83 -9.36 -1.28
C SER A 139 -17.25 -10.08 -0.06
N ASP A 140 -17.39 -9.48 1.12
CA ASP A 140 -16.95 -10.05 2.40
C ASP A 140 -17.44 -11.49 2.59
N SER A 141 -18.67 -11.77 2.14
CA SER A 141 -19.29 -13.10 2.19
C SER A 141 -18.43 -14.21 1.57
N LYS A 142 -17.71 -13.92 0.46
CA LYS A 142 -16.85 -14.91 -0.21
C LYS A 142 -15.75 -15.41 0.73
N MET A 143 -15.18 -14.52 1.54
CA MET A 143 -14.20 -14.88 2.55
C MET A 143 -14.86 -15.46 3.81
N PHE A 144 -15.91 -14.82 4.33
CA PHE A 144 -16.57 -15.28 5.57
C PHE A 144 -17.23 -16.67 5.45
N THR A 145 -17.42 -17.19 4.23
CA THR A 145 -17.83 -18.59 4.04
C THR A 145 -16.83 -19.62 4.58
N SER A 146 -15.55 -19.27 4.76
CA SER A 146 -14.54 -20.17 5.38
C SER A 146 -14.49 -20.06 6.91
N LEU A 147 -15.38 -19.27 7.51
CA LEU A 147 -15.56 -19.28 8.95
C LEU A 147 -16.52 -20.40 9.36
N ASN A 148 -16.18 -21.14 10.41
CA ASN A 148 -17.09 -22.09 11.03
C ASN A 148 -18.20 -21.36 11.82
N GLN A 149 -19.18 -22.10 12.35
CA GLN A 149 -20.32 -21.50 13.04
C GLN A 149 -19.91 -20.70 14.29
N ARG A 150 -18.96 -21.20 15.09
CA ARG A 150 -18.45 -20.53 16.29
C ARG A 150 -17.70 -19.24 15.93
N GLU A 151 -16.83 -19.29 14.92
CA GLU A 151 -16.11 -18.11 14.44
C GLU A 151 -17.07 -17.04 13.91
N LYS A 152 -18.13 -17.43 13.19
CA LYS A 152 -19.15 -16.48 12.68
C LYS A 152 -19.87 -15.71 13.78
N GLN A 153 -20.03 -16.29 14.98
CA GLN A 153 -20.62 -15.60 16.14
C GLN A 153 -19.76 -14.43 16.64
N HIS A 154 -18.47 -14.42 16.27
CA HIS A 154 -17.53 -13.36 16.63
C HIS A 154 -17.29 -12.35 15.50
N LEU A 155 -18.05 -12.41 14.39
CA LEU A 155 -18.05 -11.35 13.41
C LEU A 155 -18.71 -10.10 14.00
N VAL A 156 -17.92 -9.04 14.08
CA VAL A 156 -18.31 -7.73 14.63
C VAL A 156 -18.43 -6.70 13.52
N SER A 157 -19.03 -5.55 13.83
CA SER A 157 -19.11 -4.40 12.93
C SER A 157 -17.78 -3.63 12.87
N THR A 158 -17.66 -2.66 11.97
CA THR A 158 -16.40 -1.92 11.74
C THR A 158 -16.06 -0.97 12.89
N GLU A 159 -17.06 -0.52 13.64
CA GLU A 159 -16.96 0.50 14.70
C GLU A 159 -16.24 -0.01 15.95
N VAL A 160 -16.06 -1.32 16.10
CA VAL A 160 -15.31 -1.90 17.23
C VAL A 160 -13.80 -1.84 17.02
N PHE A 161 -13.33 -1.41 15.84
CA PHE A 161 -11.92 -1.37 15.49
C PHE A 161 -11.40 0.06 15.50
N HIS A 162 -10.19 0.21 16.04
CA HIS A 162 -9.33 1.37 15.86
C HIS A 162 -8.28 1.05 14.80
N PHE A 163 -8.48 1.55 13.57
CA PHE A 163 -7.52 1.39 12.48
C PHE A 163 -6.42 2.45 12.60
N ALA A 164 -5.21 2.00 12.88
CA ALA A 164 -4.03 2.83 13.06
C ALA A 164 -3.01 2.58 11.95
N ILE A 165 -2.68 3.60 11.17
CA ILE A 165 -1.57 3.52 10.23
C ILE A 165 -0.34 4.13 10.89
N VAL A 166 0.75 3.37 10.92
CA VAL A 166 2.04 3.87 11.43
C VAL A 166 2.91 4.21 10.24
N SER A 167 3.25 5.49 10.10
CA SER A 167 3.94 6.00 8.92
C SER A 167 4.74 7.25 9.27
N ALA A 168 5.86 7.51 8.59
CA ALA A 168 6.62 8.72 8.77
C ALA A 168 7.42 9.05 7.51
N ARG A 169 7.51 10.35 7.20
CA ARG A 169 8.34 10.93 6.13
C ARG A 169 8.03 10.41 4.73
N ARG A 170 6.77 10.07 4.45
CA ARG A 170 6.29 9.63 3.13
C ARG A 170 5.41 10.64 2.42
N ALA A 171 4.92 11.66 3.13
CA ALA A 171 4.09 12.70 2.53
C ALA A 171 4.90 13.78 1.79
N GLU A 172 6.22 13.61 1.66
CA GLU A 172 7.14 14.59 1.08
C GLU A 172 7.67 14.18 -0.30
N ASP A 173 7.34 12.98 -0.78
CA ASP A 173 7.70 12.49 -2.10
C ASP A 173 6.49 11.90 -2.84
N LEU A 174 6.55 11.88 -4.17
CA LEU A 174 5.42 11.44 -4.99
C LEU A 174 5.00 9.99 -4.73
N GLN A 175 5.96 9.10 -4.50
CA GLN A 175 5.68 7.67 -4.34
C GLN A 175 5.06 7.39 -2.97
N GLY A 176 5.54 8.05 -1.93
CA GLY A 176 4.96 8.00 -0.59
C GLY A 176 3.54 8.58 -0.56
N ILE A 177 3.29 9.75 -1.17
CA ILE A 177 1.94 10.31 -1.30
C ILE A 177 1.01 9.32 -2.02
N ARG A 178 1.47 8.70 -3.12
CA ARG A 178 0.69 7.71 -3.85
C ARG A 178 0.32 6.51 -2.96
N ASN A 179 1.25 6.01 -2.15
CA ASN A 179 1.01 4.87 -1.26
C ASN A 179 -0.01 5.23 -0.19
N ILE A 180 0.17 6.39 0.46
CA ILE A 180 -0.74 6.95 1.46
C ILE A 180 -2.18 7.02 0.93
N VAL A 181 -2.38 7.60 -0.26
CA VAL A 181 -3.71 7.74 -0.88
C VAL A 181 -4.34 6.38 -1.13
N ASN A 182 -3.58 5.38 -1.60
CA ASN A 182 -4.13 4.06 -1.87
C ASN A 182 -4.55 3.32 -0.60
N VAL A 183 -3.78 3.42 0.50
CA VAL A 183 -4.14 2.80 1.77
C VAL A 183 -5.36 3.51 2.38
N GLN A 184 -5.35 4.84 2.41
CA GLN A 184 -6.48 5.64 2.90
C GLN A 184 -7.77 5.29 2.15
N ALA A 185 -7.71 5.27 0.81
CA ALA A 185 -8.86 4.95 -0.02
C ALA A 185 -9.42 3.57 0.28
N GLN A 186 -8.56 2.56 0.45
CA GLN A 186 -9.01 1.20 0.75
C GLN A 186 -9.74 1.11 2.08
N LEU A 187 -9.28 1.82 3.11
CA LEU A 187 -9.93 1.85 4.42
C LEU A 187 -11.26 2.61 4.38
N VAL A 188 -11.27 3.81 3.79
CA VAL A 188 -12.49 4.64 3.68
C VAL A 188 -13.56 3.94 2.83
N ALA A 189 -13.20 3.37 1.68
CA ALA A 189 -14.12 2.63 0.82
C ALA A 189 -14.71 1.37 1.51
N SER A 190 -14.09 0.93 2.61
CA SER A 190 -14.53 -0.21 3.41
C SER A 190 -15.22 0.20 4.72
N GLY A 191 -15.52 1.50 4.88
CA GLY A 191 -16.23 2.05 6.03
C GLY A 191 -15.36 2.32 7.26
N ALA A 192 -14.04 2.21 7.18
CA ALA A 192 -13.14 2.55 8.29
C ALA A 192 -12.79 4.04 8.30
N LYS A 193 -12.53 4.55 9.51
CA LYS A 193 -11.99 5.89 9.77
C LYS A 193 -10.60 5.77 10.37
N PRO A 194 -9.56 5.70 9.53
CA PRO A 194 -8.20 5.49 10.03
C PRO A 194 -7.58 6.72 10.68
N VAL A 195 -6.74 6.47 11.69
CA VAL A 195 -5.87 7.49 12.30
C VAL A 195 -4.41 7.21 11.94
N TRP A 196 -3.72 8.24 11.46
CA TRP A 196 -2.32 8.19 11.08
C TRP A 196 -1.43 8.60 12.26
N TYR A 197 -0.58 7.70 12.71
CA TYR A 197 0.39 7.94 13.78
C TYR A 197 1.75 8.22 13.15
N VAL A 198 2.16 9.48 13.21
CA VAL A 198 3.35 9.98 12.50
C VAL A 198 4.37 10.62 13.44
N ASP A 199 5.61 10.80 12.98
CA ASP A 199 6.59 11.59 13.72
C ASP A 199 6.21 13.08 13.72
N ALA A 200 6.72 13.85 14.69
CA ALA A 200 6.37 15.26 14.80
C ALA A 200 6.67 16.08 13.53
N PRO A 201 7.82 15.89 12.85
CA PRO A 201 8.11 16.56 11.57
C PRO A 201 7.09 16.27 10.47
N SER A 202 6.59 15.02 10.37
CA SER A 202 5.65 14.62 9.31
C SER A 202 4.25 15.19 9.48
N LEU A 203 3.87 15.62 10.70
CA LEU A 203 2.47 15.95 11.02
C LEU A 203 1.84 16.96 10.06
N LYS A 204 2.57 18.02 9.71
CA LYS A 204 2.08 19.08 8.82
C LYS A 204 1.79 18.54 7.41
N ALA A 205 2.70 17.73 6.85
CA ALA A 205 2.56 17.18 5.50
C ALA A 205 1.38 16.21 5.40
N TYR A 206 1.17 15.34 6.40
CA TYR A 206 0.03 14.41 6.39
C TYR A 206 -1.31 15.13 6.56
N LYS A 207 -1.36 16.17 7.42
CA LYS A 207 -2.55 17.02 7.53
C LYS A 207 -2.85 17.78 6.24
N ALA A 208 -1.82 18.19 5.50
CA ALA A 208 -2.00 18.82 4.19
C ALA A 208 -2.64 17.89 3.15
N LEU A 209 -2.52 16.56 3.30
CA LEU A 209 -3.23 15.57 2.49
C LEU A 209 -4.70 15.38 2.92
N GLY A 210 -5.16 16.01 4.01
CA GLY A 210 -6.51 15.84 4.55
C GLY A 210 -6.67 14.63 5.47
N LEU A 211 -5.57 14.08 5.99
CA LEU A 211 -5.58 12.90 6.86
C LEU A 211 -5.82 13.27 8.34
N GLU A 212 -6.52 12.40 9.06
CA GLU A 212 -6.56 12.43 10.52
C GLU A 212 -5.22 11.93 11.08
N ALA A 213 -4.27 12.85 11.24
CA ALA A 213 -2.91 12.55 11.69
C ALA A 213 -2.62 13.10 13.10
N VAL A 214 -1.93 12.29 13.90
CA VAL A 214 -1.47 12.61 15.26
C VAL A 214 0.01 12.27 15.45
N VAL A 215 0.68 12.99 16.36
CA VAL A 215 2.08 12.71 16.68
C VAL A 215 2.18 11.42 17.49
N GLY A 216 2.71 10.36 16.90
CA GLY A 216 3.02 9.07 17.53
C GLY A 216 4.46 8.93 18.00
N GLY A 217 5.38 9.70 17.40
CA GLY A 217 6.83 9.49 17.53
C GLY A 217 7.35 8.61 16.39
N LYS A 218 8.51 7.98 16.60
CA LYS A 218 9.06 6.97 15.67
C LYS A 218 8.25 5.67 15.70
N LEU A 219 8.68 4.65 14.95
CA LEU A 219 8.03 3.35 14.79
C LEU A 219 7.44 2.77 16.10
N VAL A 220 8.27 2.35 17.05
CA VAL A 220 7.80 1.73 18.31
C VAL A 220 6.92 2.66 19.17
N PRO A 221 7.31 3.94 19.43
CA PRO A 221 6.44 4.87 20.13
C PRO A 221 5.06 5.05 19.47
N ALA A 222 5.00 5.17 18.15
CA ALA A 222 3.77 5.32 17.40
C ALA A 222 2.88 4.06 17.50
N ARG A 223 3.47 2.87 17.35
CA ARG A 223 2.77 1.59 17.54
C ARG A 223 2.19 1.47 18.96
N ASN A 224 2.96 1.80 19.99
CA ASN A 224 2.49 1.75 21.38
C ASN A 224 1.41 2.81 21.66
N LYS A 225 1.52 4.01 21.08
CA LYS A 225 0.49 5.05 21.20
C LYS A 225 -0.83 4.59 20.58
N ALA A 226 -0.79 3.94 19.42
CA ALA A 226 -1.97 3.36 18.78
C ALA A 226 -2.63 2.27 19.65
N LEU A 227 -1.84 1.35 20.22
CA LEU A 227 -2.35 0.33 21.16
C LEU A 227 -3.02 0.95 22.39
N ASN A 228 -2.42 2.00 22.94
CA ASN A 228 -2.97 2.70 24.10
C ASN A 228 -4.26 3.45 23.76
N LYS A 229 -4.34 4.08 22.58
CA LYS A 229 -5.57 4.73 22.12
C LYS A 229 -6.69 3.71 21.94
N ALA A 230 -6.43 2.59 21.26
CA ALA A 230 -7.42 1.52 21.09
C ALA A 230 -7.90 0.98 22.45
N LYS A 231 -6.98 0.74 23.40
CA LYS A 231 -7.33 0.33 24.77
C LYS A 231 -8.23 1.36 25.46
N SER A 232 -7.91 2.66 25.35
CA SER A 232 -8.73 3.73 25.96
C SER A 232 -10.13 3.84 25.35
N LEU A 233 -10.30 3.41 24.09
CA LEU A 233 -11.59 3.37 23.40
C LEU A 233 -12.36 2.05 23.63
N GLY A 234 -11.76 1.06 24.30
CA GLY A 234 -12.32 -0.28 24.39
C GLY A 234 -12.40 -1.00 23.03
N GLN A 235 -11.59 -0.57 22.05
CA GLN A 235 -11.62 -1.05 20.68
C GLN A 235 -10.46 -2.00 20.38
N VAL A 236 -10.66 -2.88 19.40
CA VAL A 236 -9.62 -3.75 18.84
C VAL A 236 -8.65 -2.89 18.02
N CYS A 237 -7.35 -3.02 18.26
CA CYS A 237 -6.36 -2.25 17.49
C CYS A 237 -6.01 -3.01 16.21
N VAL A 238 -6.16 -2.36 15.06
CA VAL A 238 -5.63 -2.87 13.78
C VAL A 238 -4.51 -1.95 13.37
N GLN A 239 -3.29 -2.47 13.23
CA GLN A 239 -2.16 -1.68 12.73
C GLN A 239 -1.82 -2.06 11.30
N LEU A 240 -1.53 -1.06 10.48
CA LEU A 240 -1.24 -1.21 9.07
C LEU A 240 -0.01 -0.37 8.68
N SER A 241 0.81 -0.90 7.77
CA SER A 241 1.80 -0.12 7.02
C SER A 241 1.12 0.69 5.91
N ASP A 242 1.75 1.79 5.52
CA ASP A 242 1.24 2.74 4.54
C ASP A 242 1.58 2.37 3.08
N ASP A 243 2.35 1.31 2.86
CA ASP A 243 2.79 0.83 1.55
C ASP A 243 2.17 -0.50 1.13
N ILE A 244 1.11 -0.92 1.82
CA ILE A 244 0.29 -2.06 1.41
C ILE A 244 -0.51 -1.67 0.17
N THR A 245 -0.31 -2.42 -0.91
CA THR A 245 -1.04 -2.20 -2.15
C THR A 245 -2.38 -2.93 -2.16
N HIS A 246 -2.44 -4.14 -1.62
CA HIS A 246 -3.67 -4.92 -1.51
C HIS A 246 -3.57 -6.10 -0.52
N TRP A 247 -4.74 -6.57 -0.09
CA TRP A 247 -4.95 -7.82 0.63
C TRP A 247 -5.60 -8.84 -0.29
N ASP A 248 -5.05 -10.06 -0.32
CA ASP A 248 -5.62 -11.18 -1.04
C ASP A 248 -5.95 -12.31 -0.07
N PHE A 249 -7.15 -12.86 -0.21
CA PHE A 249 -7.56 -14.12 0.41
C PHE A 249 -7.59 -15.23 -0.64
N LEU A 250 -6.87 -16.32 -0.38
CA LEU A 250 -6.70 -17.45 -1.29
C LEU A 250 -7.57 -18.61 -0.81
N LYS A 251 -8.72 -18.81 -1.47
CA LYS A 251 -9.62 -19.94 -1.17
C LYS A 251 -9.21 -21.16 -1.97
N GLY A 252 -8.72 -22.18 -1.26
CA GLY A 252 -8.30 -23.45 -1.83
C GLY A 252 -8.17 -24.49 -0.74
N LYS A 253 -7.33 -25.49 -0.97
CA LYS A 253 -6.97 -26.52 0.02
C LYS A 253 -6.47 -25.91 1.33
N GLU A 254 -7.04 -26.36 2.45
CA GLU A 254 -6.75 -25.85 3.79
C GLU A 254 -5.70 -26.69 4.54
N ASP A 255 -5.55 -27.94 4.14
CA ASP A 255 -4.51 -28.85 4.58
C ASP A 255 -3.11 -28.28 4.27
N GLY A 256 -2.20 -28.44 5.22
CA GLY A 256 -0.78 -28.11 5.08
C GLY A 256 0.04 -29.35 4.72
N HIS A 257 1.38 -29.21 4.72
CA HIS A 257 2.37 -30.29 4.48
C HIS A 257 2.70 -30.60 3.03
N TYR A 258 2.60 -29.58 2.19
CA TYR A 258 3.06 -29.66 0.81
C TYR A 258 4.53 -29.27 0.68
N GLY A 259 5.27 -29.96 -0.20
CA GLY A 259 6.52 -29.43 -0.71
C GLY A 259 6.28 -28.10 -1.44
N LEU A 260 7.33 -27.29 -1.65
CA LEU A 260 7.18 -25.99 -2.30
C LEU A 260 6.53 -26.07 -3.69
N TRP A 261 6.80 -27.15 -4.44
CA TRP A 261 6.20 -27.38 -5.75
C TRP A 261 4.68 -27.58 -5.65
N ASP A 262 4.23 -28.46 -4.76
CA ASP A 262 2.80 -28.70 -4.51
C ASP A 262 2.11 -27.45 -3.97
N GLY A 263 2.78 -26.70 -3.10
CA GLY A 263 2.29 -25.41 -2.59
C GLY A 263 2.06 -24.40 -3.72
N ASN A 264 3.00 -24.30 -4.67
CA ASN A 264 2.85 -23.44 -5.86
C ASN A 264 1.69 -23.89 -6.75
N LEU A 265 1.53 -25.21 -6.96
CA LEU A 265 0.42 -25.75 -7.74
C LEU A 265 -0.93 -25.48 -7.06
N ALA A 266 -1.02 -25.67 -5.75
CA ALA A 266 -2.21 -25.36 -4.96
C ALA A 266 -2.55 -23.85 -5.02
N ALA A 267 -1.55 -22.98 -4.88
CA ALA A 267 -1.73 -21.53 -4.99
C ALA A 267 -2.21 -21.10 -6.38
N LYS A 268 -1.72 -21.74 -7.44
CA LYS A 268 -2.17 -21.49 -8.82
C LYS A 268 -3.63 -21.89 -9.05
N ASN A 269 -4.07 -22.97 -8.39
CA ASN A 269 -5.44 -23.49 -8.50
C ASN A 269 -6.42 -22.81 -7.53
N ALA A 270 -5.93 -22.05 -6.56
CA ALA A 270 -6.76 -21.36 -5.57
C ALA A 270 -7.56 -20.21 -6.20
N LYS A 271 -8.79 -20.03 -5.74
CA LYS A 271 -9.56 -18.82 -6.05
C LYS A 271 -8.99 -17.66 -5.26
N ARG A 272 -8.62 -16.59 -5.96
CA ARG A 272 -8.12 -15.36 -5.34
C ARG A 272 -9.24 -14.34 -5.18
N TYR A 273 -9.38 -13.80 -3.98
CA TYR A 273 -10.28 -12.70 -3.69
C TYR A 273 -9.47 -11.52 -3.17
N HIS A 274 -9.52 -10.40 -3.89
CA HIS A 274 -9.02 -9.14 -3.37
C HIS A 274 -10.01 -8.64 -2.31
N VAL A 275 -9.60 -8.62 -1.05
CA VAL A 275 -10.47 -8.30 0.09
C VAL A 275 -10.11 -6.93 0.67
N SER A 276 -11.07 -6.32 1.37
CA SER A 276 -10.82 -5.08 2.09
C SER A 276 -9.97 -5.32 3.35
N PRO A 277 -9.21 -4.31 3.82
CA PRO A 277 -8.52 -4.36 5.11
C PRO A 277 -9.50 -4.55 6.28
N VAL A 278 -10.72 -4.02 6.18
CA VAL A 278 -11.77 -4.18 7.20
C VAL A 278 -12.27 -5.62 7.27
N ALA A 279 -12.60 -6.22 6.12
CA ALA A 279 -13.02 -7.62 6.08
C ALA A 279 -11.90 -8.53 6.61
N ALA A 280 -10.64 -8.27 6.22
CA ALA A 280 -9.48 -9.00 6.71
C ALA A 280 -9.35 -8.95 8.24
N ALA A 281 -9.50 -7.75 8.84
CA ALA A 281 -9.43 -7.58 10.29
C ALA A 281 -10.59 -8.30 11.01
N ARG A 282 -11.82 -8.17 10.50
CA ARG A 282 -13.01 -8.86 11.01
C ARG A 282 -12.86 -10.37 10.98
N PHE A 283 -12.34 -10.89 9.87
CA PHE A 283 -12.08 -12.32 9.70
C PHE A 283 -11.04 -12.84 10.69
N LEU A 284 -9.91 -12.15 10.83
CA LEU A 284 -8.86 -12.54 11.80
C LEU A 284 -9.39 -12.51 13.23
N LEU A 285 -10.10 -11.45 13.63
CA LEU A 285 -10.69 -11.36 14.96
C LEU A 285 -11.71 -12.48 15.22
N ALA A 286 -12.57 -12.76 14.25
CA ALA A 286 -13.55 -13.84 14.34
C ALA A 286 -12.87 -15.20 14.57
N LYS A 287 -11.78 -15.48 13.85
CA LYS A 287 -10.97 -16.70 14.06
C LYS A 287 -10.29 -16.72 15.42
N MET A 288 -9.70 -15.61 15.85
CA MET A 288 -9.03 -15.52 17.15
C MET A 288 -9.98 -15.78 18.32
N ARG A 289 -11.18 -15.19 18.26
CA ARG A 289 -12.19 -15.33 19.31
C ARG A 289 -12.93 -16.67 19.23
N GLY A 290 -13.06 -17.24 18.03
CA GLY A 290 -13.74 -18.51 17.76
C GLY A 290 -12.92 -19.76 18.05
N VAL A 291 -11.71 -19.63 18.62
CA VAL A 291 -10.91 -20.77 19.09
C VAL A 291 -11.72 -21.59 20.11
N PRO A 292 -11.69 -22.94 20.05
CA PRO A 292 -12.38 -23.82 20.98
C PRO A 292 -12.10 -23.53 22.46
N GLU A 293 -13.05 -23.88 23.32
CA GLU A 293 -12.85 -23.77 24.76
C GLU A 293 -11.75 -24.74 25.22
N GLY A 294 -10.97 -24.34 26.24
CA GLY A 294 -9.80 -25.09 26.71
C GLY A 294 -8.54 -24.91 25.86
N MET A 295 -8.60 -24.26 24.70
CA MET A 295 -7.41 -23.91 23.91
C MET A 295 -6.95 -22.48 24.22
N PRO A 296 -5.62 -22.20 24.15
CA PRO A 296 -5.11 -20.84 24.31
C PRO A 296 -5.72 -19.88 23.28
N ARG A 297 -6.42 -18.85 23.77
CA ARG A 297 -7.03 -17.84 22.90
C ARG A 297 -5.97 -16.83 22.45
N PRO A 298 -5.69 -16.72 21.14
CA PRO A 298 -4.73 -15.75 20.64
C PRO A 298 -5.29 -14.33 20.76
N MET A 299 -4.43 -13.40 21.20
CA MET A 299 -4.77 -11.98 21.31
C MET A 299 -4.06 -11.12 20.25
N LEU A 300 -3.23 -11.74 19.41
CA LEU A 300 -2.61 -11.15 18.24
C LEU A 300 -2.90 -12.03 17.02
N GLY A 301 -3.48 -11.42 15.99
CA GLY A 301 -3.78 -12.03 14.71
C GLY A 301 -3.02 -11.35 13.59
N GLY A 302 -2.63 -12.08 12.57
CA GLY A 302 -2.00 -11.52 11.38
C GLY A 302 -2.04 -12.45 10.19
N VAL A 303 -1.31 -12.07 9.16
CA VAL A 303 -1.38 -12.66 7.82
C VAL A 303 -0.05 -13.24 7.41
N PHE A 304 -0.01 -13.94 6.28
CA PHE A 304 1.23 -14.44 5.76
C PHE A 304 2.13 -13.28 5.29
N PRO A 305 3.38 -13.20 5.77
CA PRO A 305 4.22 -12.01 5.65
C PRO A 305 4.83 -11.78 4.26
N LEU A 306 4.63 -12.70 3.30
CA LEU A 306 5.28 -12.65 2.00
C LEU A 306 4.27 -12.84 0.87
N GLY A 307 4.53 -12.23 -0.28
CA GLY A 307 3.79 -12.51 -1.53
C GLY A 307 4.03 -13.92 -2.11
N ASN A 308 4.80 -14.78 -1.42
CA ASN A 308 5.06 -16.15 -1.84
C ASN A 308 3.87 -17.05 -1.48
N THR A 309 2.88 -17.05 -2.37
CA THR A 309 1.65 -17.83 -2.22
C THR A 309 1.91 -19.35 -2.12
N GLY A 310 2.95 -19.88 -2.77
CA GLY A 310 3.32 -21.30 -2.66
C GLY A 310 3.76 -21.69 -1.24
N MET A 311 4.61 -20.89 -0.61
CA MET A 311 4.99 -21.07 0.79
C MET A 311 3.81 -20.87 1.75
N ALA A 312 2.86 -20.02 1.38
CA ALA A 312 1.63 -19.83 2.11
C ALA A 312 0.81 -21.14 2.12
N PHE A 313 0.67 -21.81 0.97
CA PHE A 313 0.00 -23.11 0.81
C PHE A 313 0.79 -24.31 1.33
N ALA A 314 2.12 -24.22 1.43
CA ALA A 314 2.95 -25.27 2.06
C ALA A 314 2.65 -25.46 3.56
N ARG A 315 1.94 -24.52 4.17
CA ARG A 315 1.51 -24.56 5.58
C ARG A 315 0.00 -24.74 5.67
N GLU A 316 -0.46 -25.20 6.84
CA GLU A 316 -1.87 -25.20 7.21
C GLU A 316 -2.46 -23.79 7.06
N ALA A 317 -3.77 -23.68 6.81
CA ALA A 317 -4.41 -22.37 6.63
C ALA A 317 -4.25 -21.46 7.85
N VAL A 318 -4.21 -22.03 9.06
CA VAL A 318 -4.05 -21.33 10.34
C VAL A 318 -2.83 -21.87 11.06
N SER A 319 -2.07 -21.00 11.74
CA SER A 319 -1.00 -21.42 12.64
C SER A 319 -1.01 -20.60 13.91
N MET A 320 -0.69 -21.23 15.04
CA MET A 320 -0.88 -20.63 16.36
C MET A 320 0.39 -20.13 17.06
N ASP A 321 1.56 -20.37 16.44
CA ASP A 321 2.88 -20.18 17.05
C ASP A 321 3.91 -19.53 16.10
N LEU A 322 3.42 -18.91 15.02
CA LEU A 322 4.27 -18.35 13.98
C LEU A 322 4.36 -16.82 14.05
N PHE A 323 5.50 -16.31 13.58
CA PHE A 323 5.77 -14.88 13.44
C PHE A 323 4.65 -14.10 12.75
N ILE A 324 4.22 -13.01 13.38
CA ILE A 324 3.29 -12.02 12.85
C ILE A 324 4.07 -10.75 12.46
N LEU A 325 4.10 -10.44 11.16
CA LEU A 325 4.79 -9.27 10.64
C LEU A 325 4.04 -7.98 10.99
N GLY A 326 4.79 -6.91 11.27
CA GLY A 326 4.26 -5.61 11.67
C GLY A 326 3.47 -4.84 10.62
N ASP A 327 3.37 -5.33 9.37
CA ASP A 327 2.68 -4.64 8.27
C ASP A 327 1.16 -4.67 8.40
N PHE A 328 0.58 -5.78 8.87
CA PHE A 328 -0.85 -5.86 9.11
C PHE A 328 -1.16 -6.86 10.22
N PHE A 329 -1.69 -6.37 11.33
CA PHE A 329 -2.10 -7.22 12.44
C PHE A 329 -3.32 -6.69 13.18
N VAL A 330 -4.01 -7.60 13.87
CA VAL A 330 -5.16 -7.36 14.73
C VAL A 330 -4.76 -7.69 16.16
N HIS A 331 -4.91 -6.74 17.08
CA HIS A 331 -4.62 -6.90 18.49
C HIS A 331 -5.92 -6.73 19.30
N ASP A 332 -6.40 -7.83 19.87
CA ASP A 332 -7.69 -7.89 20.57
C ASP A 332 -7.66 -7.08 21.88
N VAL A 333 -8.83 -6.67 22.34
CA VAL A 333 -9.04 -5.88 23.56
C VAL A 333 -8.59 -6.69 24.77
N GLY A 334 -7.88 -6.04 25.70
CA GLY A 334 -7.49 -6.64 26.98
C GLY A 334 -6.08 -7.24 27.01
N SER A 335 -5.39 -7.41 25.87
CA SER A 335 -3.97 -7.81 25.90
C SER A 335 -3.09 -6.69 26.47
N PRO A 336 -2.22 -7.00 27.46
CA PRO A 336 -1.32 -6.00 28.06
C PRO A 336 -0.03 -5.82 27.26
N CYS A 337 0.23 -6.66 26.25
CA CYS A 337 1.48 -6.67 25.50
C CYS A 337 1.71 -5.32 24.79
N ARG A 338 2.97 -4.87 24.79
CA ARG A 338 3.44 -3.63 24.16
C ARG A 338 4.75 -3.90 23.44
N PHE A 339 5.09 -3.07 22.46
CA PHE A 339 6.40 -3.09 21.82
C PHE A 339 7.47 -2.62 22.82
N ASP A 340 8.59 -3.33 22.90
CA ASP A 340 9.71 -2.96 23.76
C ASP A 340 10.37 -1.66 23.26
N PRO A 341 10.46 -0.60 24.08
CA PRO A 341 11.00 0.69 23.67
C PRO A 341 12.51 0.65 23.33
N ARG A 342 13.23 -0.41 23.72
CA ARG A 342 14.63 -0.62 23.30
C ARG A 342 14.72 -1.02 21.82
N MET A 343 13.64 -1.55 21.24
CA MET A 343 13.59 -1.99 19.86
C MET A 343 13.43 -0.80 18.91
N THR A 344 14.18 -0.85 17.82
CA THR A 344 14.14 0.14 16.72
C THR A 344 13.88 -0.53 15.37
N LEU A 345 14.21 -1.81 15.27
CA LEU A 345 13.96 -2.71 14.14
C LEU A 345 13.53 -4.07 14.70
N LYS A 346 12.87 -4.90 13.89
CA LYS A 346 12.41 -6.25 14.31
C LYS A 346 11.51 -6.24 15.55
N GLU A 347 10.81 -5.14 15.79
CA GLU A 347 9.94 -4.95 16.93
C GLU A 347 8.74 -5.91 16.92
N ASP A 348 8.34 -6.34 15.73
CA ASP A 348 7.29 -7.32 15.48
C ASP A 348 7.65 -8.73 15.93
N TYR A 349 8.93 -9.11 15.85
CA TYR A 349 9.41 -10.38 16.41
C TYR A 349 9.25 -10.40 17.94
N ASP A 350 9.69 -9.33 18.61
CA ASP A 350 9.52 -9.17 20.06
C ASP A 350 8.04 -9.17 20.45
N PHE A 351 7.21 -8.44 19.70
CA PHE A 351 5.79 -8.32 19.97
C PHE A 351 5.05 -9.65 19.79
N THR A 352 5.43 -10.44 18.78
CA THR A 352 4.92 -11.81 18.60
C THR A 352 5.32 -12.69 19.80
N CYS A 353 6.61 -12.71 20.16
CA CYS A 353 7.10 -13.49 21.31
C CYS A 353 6.41 -13.08 22.62
N SER A 354 6.16 -11.78 22.82
CA SER A 354 5.43 -11.27 23.98
C SER A 354 4.01 -11.83 24.08
N HIS A 355 3.32 -11.97 22.95
CA HIS A 355 1.98 -12.59 22.92
C HIS A 355 2.03 -14.10 23.14
N LEU A 356 3.00 -14.79 22.55
CA LEU A 356 3.18 -16.23 22.77
C LEU A 356 3.52 -16.53 24.24
N ALA A 357 4.37 -15.71 24.86
CA ALA A 357 4.69 -15.83 26.28
C ALA A 357 3.48 -15.56 27.18
N ARG A 358 2.68 -14.53 26.86
CA ARG A 358 1.57 -14.10 27.72
C ARG A 358 0.31 -14.95 27.56
N HIS A 359 -0.03 -15.30 26.33
CA HIS A 359 -1.32 -15.90 25.98
C HIS A 359 -1.20 -17.33 25.46
N GLY A 360 0.03 -17.86 25.31
CA GLY A 360 0.28 -19.20 24.80
C GLY A 360 0.10 -19.36 23.28
N ALA A 361 -0.51 -18.38 22.60
CA ALA A 361 -0.76 -18.42 21.17
C ALA A 361 -0.84 -17.03 20.52
N VAL A 362 -0.56 -17.02 19.21
CA VAL A 362 -0.94 -15.98 18.24
C VAL A 362 -1.78 -16.64 17.16
N LEU A 363 -2.31 -15.90 16.19
CA LEU A 363 -3.00 -16.49 15.04
C LEU A 363 -2.45 -15.92 13.74
N ARG A 364 -1.88 -16.77 12.90
CA ARG A 364 -1.50 -16.39 11.54
C ARG A 364 -2.36 -17.11 10.52
N HIS A 365 -3.04 -16.36 9.67
CA HIS A 365 -3.78 -16.93 8.55
C HIS A 365 -2.89 -17.01 7.31
N ASN A 366 -2.40 -18.21 7.00
CA ASN A 366 -1.46 -18.43 5.89
C ASN A 366 -2.12 -18.35 4.51
N ARG A 367 -3.47 -18.30 4.40
CA ARG A 367 -4.16 -18.05 3.12
C ARG A 367 -4.55 -16.58 2.90
N MET A 368 -4.17 -15.70 3.83
CA MET A 368 -4.31 -14.26 3.65
C MET A 368 -2.90 -13.71 3.42
N VAL A 369 -2.69 -13.04 2.29
CA VAL A 369 -1.38 -12.52 1.88
C VAL A 369 -1.48 -11.03 1.62
N LEU A 370 -0.37 -10.33 1.86
CA LEU A 370 -0.23 -8.91 1.53
C LEU A 370 0.66 -8.76 0.30
N SER A 371 0.38 -7.72 -0.48
CA SER A 371 1.34 -7.17 -1.43
C SER A 371 1.82 -5.81 -0.91
N VAL A 372 3.06 -5.78 -0.46
CA VAL A 372 3.73 -4.62 0.16
C VAL A 372 4.96 -4.21 -0.63
N ILE A 373 5.33 -2.93 -0.53
CA ILE A 373 6.55 -2.37 -1.14
C ILE A 373 7.62 -2.20 -0.04
N HIS A 374 7.78 -3.20 0.83
CA HIS A 374 8.45 -3.06 2.13
C HIS A 374 9.99 -2.89 2.06
N GLU A 375 10.66 -3.38 1.00
CA GLU A 375 12.14 -3.46 0.99
C GLU A 375 12.85 -2.28 0.30
N THR A 376 12.18 -1.54 -0.59
CA THR A 376 12.82 -0.50 -1.43
C THR A 376 12.35 0.92 -1.10
N ASN A 377 11.44 1.04 -0.16
CA ASN A 377 10.72 2.26 0.13
C ASN A 377 11.53 3.16 1.10
N ALA A 378 11.86 4.40 0.69
CA ALA A 378 12.60 5.38 1.50
C ALA A 378 11.80 5.94 2.71
N GLY A 379 12.29 5.75 3.95
CA GLY A 379 11.60 6.18 5.19
C GLY A 379 11.17 5.00 6.07
N GLY A 380 10.48 5.26 7.19
CA GLY A 380 10.05 4.21 8.12
C GLY A 380 11.22 3.38 8.69
N ALA A 381 11.05 2.06 8.80
CA ALA A 381 12.10 1.15 9.28
C ALA A 381 13.39 1.21 8.46
N CYS A 382 13.30 1.48 7.14
CA CYS A 382 14.48 1.64 6.28
C CYS A 382 15.36 2.83 6.70
N SER A 383 14.80 3.85 7.35
CA SER A 383 15.58 5.01 7.82
C SER A 383 16.40 4.74 9.08
N GLU A 384 16.12 3.65 9.79
CA GLU A 384 16.87 3.24 10.98
C GLU A 384 17.95 2.20 10.67
N ARG A 385 17.99 1.67 9.43
CA ARG A 385 19.04 0.74 8.99
C ARG A 385 20.31 1.49 8.65
N ASP A 386 21.41 1.10 9.26
CA ASP A 386 22.73 1.55 8.84
C ASP A 386 23.30 0.63 7.75
N ALA A 387 24.17 1.18 6.90
CA ALA A 387 24.77 0.44 5.80
C ALA A 387 25.63 -0.76 6.25
N LYS A 388 26.08 -0.79 7.52
CA LYS A 388 26.91 -1.86 8.06
C LYS A 388 26.07 -2.95 8.77
N GLY A 389 24.78 -2.73 8.98
CA GLY A 389 23.87 -3.66 9.66
C GLY A 389 24.05 -3.71 11.19
N GLU A 390 24.74 -2.76 11.81
CA GLU A 390 24.97 -2.74 13.27
C GLU A 390 23.66 -2.63 14.04
N LYS A 391 22.72 -1.79 13.58
CA LYS A 391 21.43 -1.60 14.24
C LYS A 391 20.59 -2.87 14.19
N GLU A 392 20.63 -3.61 13.08
CA GLU A 392 19.97 -4.91 12.97
C GLU A 392 20.58 -5.92 13.97
N ARG A 393 21.91 -5.97 14.09
CA ARG A 393 22.61 -6.84 15.07
C ARG A 393 22.31 -6.47 16.51
N GLU A 394 22.21 -5.18 16.83
CA GLU A 394 21.81 -4.68 18.15
C GLU A 394 20.40 -5.17 18.53
N ASN A 395 19.42 -5.02 17.63
CA ASN A 395 18.06 -5.52 17.86
C ASN A 395 18.01 -7.05 17.98
N ILE A 396 18.85 -7.78 17.23
CA ILE A 396 18.99 -9.24 17.36
C ILE A 396 19.55 -9.63 18.74
N ARG A 397 20.52 -8.87 19.28
CA ARG A 397 21.02 -9.07 20.65
C ARG A 397 19.90 -8.89 21.68
N ILE A 398 19.12 -7.80 21.59
CA ILE A 398 17.98 -7.55 22.47
C ILE A 398 16.98 -8.72 22.40
N LEU A 399 16.66 -9.19 21.19
CA LEU A 399 15.78 -10.35 20.99
C LEU A 399 16.33 -11.63 21.62
N SER A 400 17.64 -11.88 21.48
CA SER A 400 18.29 -13.08 21.99
C SER A 400 18.42 -13.08 23.51
N GLU A 401 18.69 -11.91 24.10
CA GLU A 401 18.69 -11.69 25.56
C GLU A 401 17.29 -11.93 26.15
N LYS A 402 16.27 -11.34 25.54
CA LYS A 402 14.89 -11.39 26.04
C LYS A 402 14.21 -12.74 25.81
N TRP A 403 14.56 -13.42 24.71
CA TRP A 403 13.94 -14.67 24.27
C TRP A 403 14.99 -15.74 23.94
N PRO A 404 15.71 -16.25 24.97
CA PRO A 404 16.80 -17.22 24.75
C PRO A 404 16.29 -18.48 24.03
N GLY A 405 17.05 -18.91 23.02
CA GLY A 405 16.76 -20.10 22.20
C GLY A 405 15.69 -19.93 21.11
N VAL A 406 14.97 -18.81 21.06
CA VAL A 406 13.89 -18.58 20.07
C VAL A 406 14.42 -18.18 18.70
N PHE A 407 15.55 -17.46 18.65
CA PHE A 407 16.10 -16.87 17.44
C PHE A 407 17.39 -17.57 17.01
N ARG A 408 17.55 -17.75 15.69
CA ARG A 408 18.82 -18.13 15.07
C ARG A 408 19.11 -17.23 13.89
N ILE A 409 20.39 -17.00 13.59
CA ILE A 409 20.79 -16.29 12.37
C ILE A 409 20.35 -17.08 11.13
N ASN A 410 19.81 -16.36 10.14
CA ASN A 410 19.36 -16.93 8.87
C ASN A 410 20.49 -16.90 7.82
N LYS A 411 21.36 -17.92 7.81
CA LYS A 411 22.48 -18.04 6.87
C LYS A 411 22.06 -18.08 5.39
N ASN A 412 20.80 -18.42 5.09
CA ASN A 412 20.32 -18.54 3.71
C ASN A 412 20.00 -17.19 3.05
N ARG A 413 20.05 -16.08 3.78
CA ARG A 413 19.74 -14.74 3.27
C ARG A 413 20.89 -13.75 3.47
N GLY A 414 22.12 -14.26 3.35
CA GLY A 414 23.35 -13.51 3.52
C GLY A 414 24.06 -13.87 4.84
N ASP A 415 25.40 -13.85 4.81
CA ASP A 415 26.23 -14.17 5.97
C ASP A 415 26.50 -12.96 6.88
N ASP A 416 25.80 -11.84 6.67
CA ASP A 416 26.02 -10.58 7.39
C ASP A 416 25.43 -10.52 8.82
N GLY A 417 24.73 -11.59 9.23
CA GLY A 417 24.14 -11.70 10.56
C GLY A 417 22.97 -10.75 10.83
N THR A 418 22.36 -10.15 9.80
CA THR A 418 21.30 -9.15 9.96
C THR A 418 19.88 -9.74 9.93
N GLN A 419 19.75 -11.02 9.60
CA GLN A 419 18.46 -11.71 9.50
C GLN A 419 18.36 -12.88 10.47
N VAL A 420 17.17 -13.10 11.00
CA VAL A 420 16.89 -14.17 11.96
C VAL A 420 15.70 -15.03 11.52
N VAL A 421 15.72 -16.29 11.95
CA VAL A 421 14.56 -17.19 11.92
C VAL A 421 14.04 -17.33 13.35
N MET A 422 12.78 -16.95 13.56
CA MET A 422 12.06 -17.17 14.80
C MET A 422 11.48 -18.60 14.84
N SER A 423 11.66 -19.30 15.96
CA SER A 423 11.04 -20.60 16.21
C SER A 423 10.66 -20.76 17.68
N TRP A 424 9.40 -20.50 18.01
CA TRP A 424 8.91 -20.53 19.39
C TRP A 424 9.09 -21.89 20.07
N ARG A 425 8.84 -22.98 19.32
CA ARG A 425 8.96 -24.36 19.83
C ARG A 425 10.36 -24.72 20.36
N ARG A 426 11.40 -23.98 19.97
CA ARG A 426 12.77 -24.24 20.44
C ARG A 426 13.01 -23.75 21.87
N ARG A 427 12.16 -22.86 22.39
CA ARG A 427 12.30 -22.31 23.74
C ARG A 427 12.32 -23.39 24.83
N HIS A 428 11.61 -24.50 24.62
CA HIS A 428 11.49 -25.60 25.60
C HIS A 428 12.55 -26.70 25.44
N LYS A 429 13.53 -26.54 24.54
CA LYS A 429 14.59 -27.54 24.31
C LYS A 429 15.87 -27.28 25.11
N HIS A 430 15.87 -26.22 25.92
CA HIS A 430 16.90 -25.81 26.85
C HIS A 430 16.22 -25.59 28.20
#